data_AF-A0A817KK42-F1
#
_entry.id   AF-A0A817KK42-F1
#
_cell.length_a   1.000
_cell.length_b   1.000
_cell.length_c   1.000
_cell.angle_alpha   90.00
_cell.angle_beta   90.00
_cell.angle_gamma   90.00
#
_symmetry.space_group_name_H-M   'P 1'
#
loop_
_entity.id
_entity.type
_entity.pdbx_description
1 polymer ?
#
loop_
_entity_poly.entity_id
_entity_poly.type
_entity_poly.pdbx_seq_one_letter_code
_entity_poly.pdbx_strand_id
1 'polypeptide(L)'
;MITVNSPSPKDFEYLWELHPDTLQCLCSQIAVSYSDFIVINSTFHQLCSSRIISPDWYNLLTLINLTAWMDARQFERGIGDLYFQILDMFCSLAENTFVNAYQLFSAKAFINTILIPETLFSKQVSTLIDTLITTVRSEFIRILAFVCETIQESQLANRTMSNYVLMLDDN
;
A
#
# COMPACT_ATOMS: atom_id res chain seq x y z
N MET A 1 -1.34 -36.06 -29.06
CA MET A 1 -1.62 -35.68 -27.66
C MET A 1 -0.77 -36.57 -26.79
N ILE A 2 0.14 -36.00 -26.02
CA ILE A 2 1.11 -36.71 -25.19
C ILE A 2 0.76 -36.43 -23.74
N THR A 3 0.40 -37.47 -22.98
CA THR A 3 0.04 -37.34 -21.57
C THR A 3 1.14 -37.90 -20.70
N VAL A 4 1.63 -37.11 -19.76
CA VAL A 4 2.68 -37.53 -18.81
C VAL A 4 2.17 -37.29 -17.39
N ASN A 5 2.35 -38.31 -16.54
CA ASN A 5 1.92 -38.28 -15.14
C ASN A 5 3.12 -37.99 -14.25
N SER A 6 3.00 -36.96 -13.40
CA SER A 6 3.99 -36.62 -12.37
C SER A 6 5.45 -36.53 -12.87
N PRO A 7 5.74 -35.77 -13.96
CA PRO A 7 7.12 -35.57 -14.41
C PRO A 7 7.94 -34.80 -13.35
N SER A 8 9.25 -34.96 -13.38
CA SER A 8 10.12 -34.02 -12.66
C SER A 8 10.04 -32.64 -13.34
N PRO A 9 10.34 -31.53 -12.63
CA PRO A 9 10.32 -30.20 -13.25
C PRO A 9 11.20 -30.10 -14.51
N LYS A 10 12.38 -30.74 -14.50
CA LYS A 10 13.29 -30.73 -15.66
C LYS A 10 12.73 -31.53 -16.84
N ASP A 11 12.12 -32.69 -16.59
CA ASP A 11 11.52 -33.51 -17.65
C ASP A 11 10.33 -32.79 -18.27
N PHE A 12 9.53 -32.11 -17.45
CA PHE A 12 8.41 -31.32 -17.94
C PHE A 12 8.86 -30.19 -18.86
N GLU A 13 9.85 -29.38 -18.45
CA GLU A 13 10.37 -28.28 -19.27
C GLU A 13 10.93 -28.80 -20.60
N TYR A 14 11.71 -29.90 -20.57
CA TYR A 14 12.21 -30.54 -21.79
C TYR A 14 11.08 -31.02 -22.72
N LEU A 15 10.06 -31.68 -22.18
CA LEU A 15 8.92 -32.16 -22.96
C LEU A 15 8.07 -31.00 -23.49
N TRP A 16 7.96 -29.91 -22.75
CA TRP A 16 7.24 -28.71 -23.15
C TRP A 16 7.91 -28.03 -24.34
N GLU A 17 9.25 -27.96 -24.36
CA GLU A 17 10.00 -27.46 -25.51
C GLU A 17 9.79 -28.32 -26.76
N LEU A 18 9.70 -29.65 -26.60
CA LEU A 18 9.55 -30.58 -27.72
C LEU A 18 8.10 -30.64 -28.25
N HIS A 19 7.11 -30.46 -27.38
CA HIS A 19 5.69 -30.70 -27.66
C HIS A 19 4.74 -29.64 -27.07
N PRO A 20 4.96 -28.33 -27.32
CA PRO A 20 4.25 -27.25 -26.61
C PRO A 20 2.74 -27.27 -26.81
N ASP A 21 2.26 -27.64 -28.01
CA ASP A 21 0.83 -27.61 -28.34
C ASP A 21 0.08 -28.91 -28.01
N THR A 22 0.80 -29.98 -27.67
CA THR A 22 0.21 -31.33 -27.56
C THR A 22 0.52 -32.05 -26.25
N LEU A 23 1.44 -31.54 -25.44
CA LEU A 23 1.77 -32.05 -24.12
C LEU A 23 0.64 -31.72 -23.13
N GLN A 24 0.24 -32.71 -22.36
CA GLN A 24 -0.69 -32.54 -21.25
C GLN A 24 -0.15 -33.21 -19.99
N CYS A 25 0.08 -32.41 -18.96
CA CYS A 25 0.40 -32.87 -17.62
C CYS A 25 -0.69 -32.35 -16.70
N LEU A 26 -1.63 -33.21 -16.29
CA LEU A 26 -2.75 -32.79 -15.45
C LEU A 26 -2.26 -32.47 -14.03
N CYS A 27 -2.71 -31.33 -13.49
CA CYS A 27 -2.44 -30.97 -12.11
C CYS A 27 -3.22 -31.88 -11.15
N SER A 28 -2.54 -32.43 -10.14
CA SER A 28 -3.23 -33.14 -9.04
C SER A 28 -4.06 -32.21 -8.16
N GLN A 29 -3.62 -30.95 -8.04
CA GLN A 29 -4.31 -29.88 -7.34
C GLN A 29 -4.54 -28.72 -8.32
N ILE A 30 -5.81 -28.43 -8.61
CA ILE A 30 -6.19 -27.42 -9.61
C ILE A 30 -6.08 -25.99 -9.05
N ALA A 31 -6.22 -25.83 -7.73
CA ALA A 31 -6.17 -24.54 -7.06
C ALA A 31 -5.19 -24.58 -5.88
N VAL A 32 -4.19 -23.70 -5.90
CA VAL A 32 -3.20 -23.52 -4.84
C VAL A 32 -3.26 -22.07 -4.36
N SER A 33 -3.31 -21.82 -3.05
CA SER A 33 -3.36 -20.44 -2.55
C SER A 33 -2.05 -19.73 -2.85
N TYR A 34 -2.11 -18.46 -3.27
CA TYR A 34 -0.88 -17.67 -3.45
C TYR A 34 -0.11 -17.51 -2.13
N SER A 35 -0.80 -17.52 -0.99
CA SER A 35 -0.17 -17.51 0.34
C SER A 35 0.75 -18.71 0.61
N ASP A 36 0.56 -19.82 -0.10
CA ASP A 36 1.31 -21.06 0.17
C ASP A 36 2.71 -21.02 -0.44
N PHE A 37 2.94 -20.17 -1.44
CA PHE A 37 4.20 -20.12 -2.19
C PHE A 37 4.74 -18.71 -2.47
N ILE A 38 3.99 -17.65 -2.15
CA ILE A 38 4.45 -16.26 -2.28
C ILE A 38 4.55 -15.61 -0.89
N VAL A 39 5.74 -15.09 -0.58
CA VAL A 39 5.99 -14.27 0.61
C VAL A 39 6.29 -12.84 0.15
N ILE A 40 5.50 -11.88 0.63
CA ILE A 40 5.69 -10.45 0.34
C ILE A 40 5.97 -9.75 1.66
N ASN A 41 7.13 -9.09 1.74
CA ASN A 41 7.50 -8.25 2.88
C ASN A 41 7.41 -6.79 2.45
N SER A 42 6.74 -5.96 3.25
CA SER A 42 6.71 -4.51 3.07
C SER A 42 7.78 -3.83 3.92
N THR A 43 8.22 -2.66 3.48
CA THR A 43 9.06 -1.76 4.28
C THR A 43 8.51 -0.36 4.12
N PHE A 44 8.08 0.23 5.24
CA PHE A 44 7.56 1.58 5.28
C PHE A 44 8.69 2.60 5.44
N HIS A 45 8.40 3.86 5.13
CA HIS A 45 9.37 4.94 5.29
C HIS A 45 9.85 5.03 6.74
N GLN A 46 11.14 5.33 6.97
CA GLN A 46 11.74 5.37 8.32
C GLN A 46 11.03 6.34 9.28
N LEU A 47 10.37 7.36 8.73
CA LEU A 47 9.50 8.27 9.50
C LEU A 47 8.39 7.51 10.24
N CYS A 48 7.84 6.45 9.64
CA CYS A 48 6.72 5.66 10.19
C CYS A 48 7.10 4.78 11.38
N SER A 49 8.39 4.67 11.70
CA SER A 49 8.88 4.05 12.93
C SER A 49 9.59 5.05 13.85
N SER A 50 9.52 6.34 13.51
CA SER A 50 10.16 7.41 14.28
C SER A 50 9.33 7.78 15.51
N ARG A 51 10.00 8.13 16.60
CA ARG A 51 9.35 8.65 17.81
C ARG A 51 8.55 9.94 17.54
N ILE A 52 8.90 10.71 16.52
CA ILE A 52 8.25 12.01 16.25
C ILE A 52 6.82 11.89 15.74
N ILE A 53 6.35 10.70 15.35
CA ILE A 53 4.94 10.46 15.01
C ILE A 53 4.19 9.72 16.12
N SER A 54 4.86 9.41 17.24
CA SER A 54 4.22 8.68 18.34
C SER A 54 3.27 9.58 19.17
N PRO A 55 2.23 8.99 19.79
CA PRO A 55 1.35 9.70 20.71
C PRO A 55 2.06 10.49 21.79
N ASP A 56 3.09 9.90 22.39
CA ASP A 56 3.86 10.55 23.44
C ASP A 56 4.54 11.84 22.95
N TRP A 57 4.96 11.89 21.69
CA TRP A 57 5.63 13.05 21.14
C TRP A 57 4.69 14.23 20.93
N TYR A 58 3.57 14.01 20.22
CA TYR A 58 2.64 15.12 19.99
C TYR A 58 1.89 15.51 21.28
N ASN A 59 1.62 14.59 22.22
CA ASN A 59 1.10 14.94 23.55
C ASN A 59 2.07 15.82 24.36
N LEU A 60 3.37 15.52 24.29
CA LEU A 60 4.40 16.34 24.92
C LEU A 60 4.44 17.75 24.30
N LEU A 61 4.33 17.85 22.97
CA LEU A 61 4.25 19.13 22.27
C LEU A 61 3.01 19.93 22.69
N THR A 62 1.85 19.27 22.86
CA THR A 62 0.63 19.90 23.38
C THR A 62 0.82 20.47 24.80
N LEU A 63 1.47 19.73 25.70
CA LEU A 63 1.72 20.18 27.09
C LEU A 63 2.70 21.36 27.18
N ILE A 64 3.76 21.34 26.37
CA ILE A 64 4.73 22.43 26.28
C ILE A 64 4.04 23.70 25.75
N ASN A 65 3.12 23.55 24.80
CA ASN A 65 2.34 24.66 24.24
C ASN A 65 1.40 25.31 25.27
N LEU A 66 0.89 24.55 26.26
CA LEU A 66 -0.01 25.05 27.31
C LEU A 66 0.70 25.81 28.45
N THR A 67 2.02 25.65 28.61
CA THR A 67 2.74 26.08 29.83
C THR A 67 3.78 27.20 29.63
N ALA A 68 4.19 27.49 28.39
CA ALA A 68 5.30 28.41 28.10
C ALA A 68 4.85 29.78 27.56
N TRP A 69 5.35 30.88 28.15
CA TRP A 69 5.18 32.27 27.69
C TRP A 69 6.19 32.61 26.58
N MET A 70 6.24 31.81 25.50
CA MET A 70 7.31 31.88 24.51
C MET A 70 6.97 32.76 23.29
N ASP A 71 7.92 33.64 22.95
CA ASP A 71 8.01 34.32 21.65
C ASP A 71 9.06 33.64 20.75
N ALA A 72 8.54 33.04 19.67
CA ALA A 72 9.13 32.93 18.34
C ALA A 72 7.96 32.66 17.38
N ARG A 73 7.12 33.65 17.05
CA ARG A 73 6.01 33.53 16.05
C ARG A 73 5.29 32.17 16.03
N GLN A 74 5.08 31.68 17.24
CA GLN A 74 3.89 30.99 17.68
C GLN A 74 3.76 29.55 17.18
N PHE A 75 4.85 28.80 16.95
CA PHE A 75 4.85 27.36 16.58
C PHE A 75 3.96 26.97 15.37
N GLU A 76 3.64 27.88 14.44
CA GLU A 76 2.53 27.65 13.48
C GLU A 76 1.17 27.44 14.19
N ARG A 77 0.94 28.24 15.23
CA ARG A 77 -0.27 28.64 15.96
C ARG A 77 -1.24 27.52 16.33
N GLY A 78 -0.73 26.61 17.18
CA GLY A 78 -1.52 25.66 17.94
C GLY A 78 -1.74 24.31 17.26
N ILE A 79 -1.13 24.10 16.09
CA ILE A 79 -1.37 22.91 15.26
C ILE A 79 -0.09 22.12 14.93
N GLY A 80 1.06 22.42 15.54
CA GLY A 80 2.27 21.67 15.21
C GLY A 80 2.27 20.22 15.70
N ASP A 81 1.52 19.92 16.76
CA ASP A 81 1.12 18.56 17.12
C ASP A 81 0.25 17.92 16.02
N LEU A 82 -0.64 18.68 15.37
CA LEU A 82 -1.43 18.20 14.23
C LEU A 82 -0.57 17.84 13.02
N TYR A 83 0.54 18.54 12.74
CA TYR A 83 1.43 18.13 11.64
C TYR A 83 2.00 16.72 11.87
N PHE A 84 2.43 16.42 13.10
CA PHE A 84 2.92 15.08 13.43
C PHE A 84 1.80 14.03 13.45
N GLN A 85 0.59 14.40 13.89
CA GLN A 85 -0.60 13.53 13.78
C GLN A 85 -0.98 13.26 12.32
N ILE A 86 -0.84 14.23 11.42
CA ILE A 86 -1.05 14.03 9.97
C ILE A 86 0.00 13.07 9.41
N LEU A 87 1.27 13.19 9.83
CA LEU A 87 2.31 12.24 9.41
C LEU A 87 2.04 10.83 9.93
N ASP A 88 1.58 10.68 11.18
CA ASP A 88 1.12 9.40 11.75
C ASP A 88 -0.07 8.83 10.95
N MET A 89 -1.05 9.68 10.62
CA MET A 89 -2.18 9.31 9.76
C MET A 89 -1.71 8.83 8.38
N PHE A 90 -0.75 9.50 7.75
CA PHE A 90 -0.21 9.07 6.46
C PHE A 90 0.53 7.73 6.55
N CYS A 91 1.27 7.50 7.62
CA CYS A 91 1.92 6.22 7.89
C CYS A 91 0.89 5.10 8.10
N SER A 92 -0.11 5.33 8.94
CA SER A 92 -1.22 4.41 9.16
C SER A 92 -2.00 4.14 7.86
N LEU A 93 -2.21 5.17 7.04
CA LEU A 93 -2.87 5.02 5.74
C LEU A 93 -2.05 4.12 4.80
N ALA A 94 -0.73 4.34 4.72
CA ALA A 94 0.15 3.51 3.90
C ALA A 94 0.13 2.05 4.37
N GLU A 95 0.23 1.81 5.68
CA GLU A 95 0.18 0.47 6.27
C GLU A 95 -1.15 -0.23 6.02
N ASN A 96 -2.26 0.42 6.35
CA ASN A 96 -3.59 -0.16 6.15
C ASN A 96 -3.90 -0.41 4.67
N THR A 97 -3.47 0.49 3.78
CA THR A 97 -3.64 0.29 2.33
C THR A 97 -2.90 -0.96 1.86
N PHE A 98 -1.66 -1.14 2.33
CA PHE A 98 -0.89 -2.35 2.03
C PHE A 98 -1.55 -3.60 2.61
N VAL A 99 -1.90 -3.61 3.90
CA VAL A 99 -2.51 -4.76 4.59
C VAL A 99 -3.81 -5.18 3.90
N ASN A 100 -4.69 -4.22 3.58
CA ASN A 100 -5.95 -4.51 2.89
C ASN A 100 -5.73 -5.10 1.49
N ALA A 101 -4.83 -4.51 0.70
CA ALA A 101 -4.52 -5.03 -0.63
C ALA A 101 -3.84 -6.41 -0.56
N TYR A 102 -2.97 -6.62 0.42
CA TYR A 102 -2.27 -7.88 0.64
C TYR A 102 -3.21 -8.99 1.12
N GLN A 103 -4.20 -8.70 1.97
CA GLN A 103 -5.25 -9.65 2.35
C GLN A 103 -6.05 -10.12 1.13
N LEU A 104 -6.42 -9.20 0.24
CA LEU A 104 -7.10 -9.54 -1.01
C LEU A 104 -6.22 -10.33 -1.97
N PHE A 105 -4.91 -10.04 -2.00
CA PHE A 105 -3.94 -10.79 -2.79
C PHE A 105 -3.75 -12.22 -2.28
N SER A 106 -3.53 -12.38 -0.98
CA SER A 106 -3.26 -13.67 -0.33
C SER A 106 -4.46 -14.60 -0.33
N ALA A 107 -5.68 -14.06 -0.38
CA ALA A 107 -6.90 -14.85 -0.54
C ALA A 107 -7.13 -15.42 -1.96
N LYS A 108 -6.34 -14.98 -2.96
CA LYS A 108 -6.45 -15.52 -4.33
C LYS A 108 -5.77 -16.88 -4.43
N ALA A 109 -6.26 -17.70 -5.34
CA ALA A 109 -5.63 -18.96 -5.71
C ALA A 109 -5.08 -18.89 -7.14
N PHE A 110 -3.93 -19.53 -7.35
CA PHE A 110 -3.43 -19.90 -8.65
C PHE A 110 -4.24 -21.12 -9.15
N ILE A 111 -4.97 -20.94 -10.25
CA ILE A 111 -5.89 -21.95 -10.78
C ILE A 111 -5.40 -22.43 -12.14
N ASN A 112 -5.08 -23.72 -12.23
CA ASN A 112 -4.72 -24.34 -13.50
C ASN A 112 -5.00 -25.84 -13.53
N THR A 113 -5.54 -26.34 -14.63
CA THR A 113 -5.85 -27.76 -14.82
C THR A 113 -4.69 -28.54 -15.42
N ILE A 114 -3.78 -27.85 -16.11
CA ILE A 114 -2.60 -28.42 -16.76
C ILE A 114 -1.36 -27.69 -16.24
N LEU A 115 -0.29 -28.44 -15.99
CA LEU A 115 1.00 -27.87 -15.62
C LEU A 115 1.48 -26.91 -16.73
N ILE A 116 2.00 -25.76 -16.33
CA ILE A 116 2.54 -24.74 -17.24
C ILE A 116 4.04 -24.58 -17.05
N PRO A 117 4.77 -24.13 -18.08
CA PRO A 117 6.19 -23.85 -17.97
C PRO A 117 6.47 -22.75 -16.95
N GLU A 118 7.65 -22.83 -16.32
CA GLU A 118 8.13 -21.88 -15.31
C GLU A 118 8.10 -20.44 -15.83
N THR A 119 8.37 -20.23 -17.11
CA THR A 119 8.33 -18.91 -17.75
C THR A 119 6.92 -18.30 -17.73
N LEU A 120 5.89 -19.11 -18.01
CA LEU A 120 4.50 -18.67 -17.98
C LEU A 120 4.02 -18.47 -16.55
N PHE A 121 4.37 -19.39 -15.65
CA PHE A 121 4.10 -19.25 -14.22
C PHE A 121 4.67 -17.95 -13.66
N SER A 122 5.95 -17.69 -13.89
CA SER A 122 6.65 -16.49 -13.45
C SER A 122 6.01 -15.21 -14.01
N LYS A 123 5.60 -15.22 -15.28
CA LYS A 123 4.91 -14.09 -15.91
C LYS A 123 3.55 -13.81 -15.26
N GLN A 124 2.77 -14.85 -14.97
CA GLN A 124 1.47 -14.70 -14.31
C GLN A 124 1.63 -14.18 -12.87
N VAL A 125 2.59 -14.72 -12.12
CA VAL A 125 2.91 -14.28 -10.77
C VAL A 125 3.40 -12.83 -10.76
N SER A 126 4.33 -12.46 -11.65
CA SER A 126 4.83 -11.08 -11.77
C SER A 126 3.68 -10.10 -12.06
N THR A 127 2.80 -10.44 -13.01
CA THR A 127 1.65 -9.59 -13.36
C THR A 127 0.74 -9.35 -12.15
N LEU A 128 0.54 -10.38 -11.33
CA LEU A 128 -0.28 -10.27 -10.12
C LEU A 128 0.41 -9.41 -9.04
N ILE A 129 1.72 -9.53 -8.88
CA ILE A 129 2.52 -8.68 -7.98
C ILE A 129 2.49 -7.22 -8.44
N ASP A 130 2.66 -6.96 -9.75
CA ASP A 130 2.58 -5.62 -10.33
C ASP A 130 1.19 -5.00 -10.12
N THR A 131 0.15 -5.84 -10.20
CA THR A 131 -1.23 -5.43 -9.87
C THR A 131 -1.33 -5.04 -8.40
N LEU A 132 -0.78 -5.84 -7.46
CA LEU A 132 -0.77 -5.49 -6.04
C LEU A 132 -0.06 -4.14 -5.80
N ILE A 133 1.12 -3.95 -6.37
CA ILE A 133 1.89 -2.70 -6.24
C ILE A 133 1.08 -1.50 -6.77
N THR A 134 0.49 -1.66 -7.95
CA THR A 134 -0.32 -0.60 -8.59
C THR A 134 -1.56 -0.29 -7.75
N THR A 135 -2.27 -1.31 -7.26
CA THR A 135 -3.44 -1.14 -6.40
C THR A 135 -3.06 -0.40 -5.11
N VAL A 136 -2.00 -0.81 -4.41
CA VAL A 136 -1.56 -0.14 -3.17
C VAL A 136 -1.25 1.33 -3.45
N ARG A 137 -0.53 1.63 -4.52
CA ARG A 137 -0.19 3.02 -4.88
C ARG A 137 -1.43 3.84 -5.23
N SER A 138 -2.30 3.32 -6.08
CA SER A 138 -3.50 4.02 -6.53
C SER A 138 -4.47 4.27 -5.39
N GLU A 139 -4.69 3.28 -4.51
CA GLU A 139 -5.56 3.42 -3.35
C GLU A 139 -5.00 4.42 -2.35
N PHE A 140 -3.70 4.36 -2.06
CA PHE A 140 -3.05 5.32 -1.17
C PHE A 140 -3.23 6.76 -1.69
N ILE A 141 -2.93 7.02 -2.97
CA ILE A 141 -3.06 8.35 -3.58
C ILE A 141 -4.52 8.81 -3.57
N ARG A 142 -5.46 7.92 -3.89
CA ARG A 142 -6.90 8.22 -3.92
C ARG A 142 -7.40 8.64 -2.54
N ILE A 143 -7.07 7.89 -1.51
CA ILE A 143 -7.49 8.20 -0.13
C ILE A 143 -6.80 9.47 0.36
N LEU A 144 -5.51 9.65 0.07
CA LEU A 144 -4.77 10.86 0.42
C LEU A 144 -5.38 12.11 -0.24
N ALA A 145 -5.73 12.04 -1.52
CA ALA A 145 -6.38 13.14 -2.24
C ALA A 145 -7.72 13.50 -1.59
N PHE A 146 -8.56 12.50 -1.30
CA PHE A 146 -9.83 12.69 -0.61
C PHE A 146 -9.67 13.37 0.76
N VAL A 147 -8.68 12.94 1.54
CA VAL A 147 -8.35 13.56 2.84
C VAL A 147 -7.94 15.03 2.66
N CYS A 148 -7.07 15.32 1.70
CA CYS A 148 -6.62 16.68 1.40
C CYS A 148 -7.76 17.60 0.93
N GLU A 149 -8.64 17.10 0.05
CA GLU A 149 -9.83 17.83 -0.42
C GLU A 149 -10.77 18.17 0.73
N THR A 150 -11.06 17.18 1.60
CA THR A 150 -11.90 17.37 2.79
C THR A 150 -11.31 18.42 3.74
N ILE A 151 -9.98 18.43 3.93
CA ILE A 151 -9.30 19.42 4.76
C ILE A 151 -9.41 20.83 4.14
N GLN A 152 -9.29 20.97 2.81
CA GLN A 152 -9.41 22.26 2.13
C GLN A 152 -10.82 22.85 2.22
N GLU A 153 -11.87 22.03 2.07
CA GLU A 153 -13.25 22.45 2.29
C GLU A 153 -13.49 22.90 3.74
N SER A 154 -12.86 22.22 4.70
CA SER A 154 -12.92 22.57 6.12
C SER A 154 -12.17 23.87 6.46
N GLN A 155 -11.07 24.16 5.76
CA GLN A 155 -10.29 25.41 5.91
C GLN A 155 -11.07 26.64 5.42
N LEU A 156 -11.96 26.48 4.43
CA LEU A 156 -12.90 27.54 3.99
C LEU A 156 -13.86 27.97 5.11
N ALA A 157 -14.18 27.09 6.06
CA ALA A 157 -14.96 27.41 7.25
C ALA A 157 -14.11 28.01 8.39
N ASN A 158 -12.80 27.74 8.42
CA ASN A 158 -11.87 28.13 9.49
C ASN A 158 -10.95 29.32 9.10
N ARG A 159 -11.43 30.18 8.19
CA ARG A 159 -10.73 31.33 7.56
C ARG A 159 -9.99 32.29 8.50
N THR A 160 -10.20 32.22 9.81
CA THR A 160 -9.58 33.12 10.79
C THR A 160 -8.20 32.67 11.28
N MET A 161 -7.67 31.51 10.83
CA MET A 161 -6.42 30.94 11.37
C MET A 161 -5.31 30.64 10.34
N SER A 162 -5.51 30.93 9.05
CA SER A 162 -4.52 30.69 7.98
C SER A 162 -3.89 31.98 7.45
N ASN A 163 -2.64 31.90 6.98
CA ASN A 163 -1.77 33.02 6.59
C ASN A 163 -2.20 33.81 5.33
N TYR A 164 -3.45 33.75 4.90
CA TYR A 164 -3.96 34.48 3.75
C TYR A 164 -5.18 35.34 4.14
N VAL A 165 -5.11 36.63 3.83
CA VAL A 165 -6.23 37.57 3.96
C VAL A 165 -6.89 37.67 2.59
N LEU A 166 -8.13 37.19 2.48
CA LEU A 166 -8.98 37.51 1.33
C LEU A 166 -9.53 38.92 1.55
N MET A 167 -8.97 39.92 0.85
CA MET A 167 -9.59 41.24 0.79
C MET A 167 -10.73 41.15 -0.22
N LEU A 168 -11.97 41.26 0.29
CA LEU A 168 -13.12 41.54 -0.55
C LEU A 168 -13.05 43.05 -0.83
N ASP A 169 -12.76 43.41 -2.09
CA ASP A 169 -12.94 44.79 -2.54
C ASP A 169 -14.44 45.09 -2.56
N ASP A 170 -14.87 45.95 -1.64
CA ASP A 170 -16.14 46.65 -1.75
C ASP A 170 -15.93 47.84 -2.69
N ASN A 171 -16.72 47.86 -3.79
CA ASN A 171 -16.73 48.93 -4.80
C ASN A 171 -16.89 50.34 -4.21
#